data_AF-A0A850RQL3-F1
#
_entry.id   AF-A0A850RQL3-F1
#
_cell.length_a   1.000
_cell.length_b   1.000
_cell.length_c   1.000
_cell.angle_alpha   90.00
_cell.angle_beta   90.00
_cell.angle_gamma   90.00
#
_symmetry.space_group_name_H-M   'P 1'
#
loop_
_entity.id
_entity.type
_entity.pdbx_description
1 polymer ?
#
loop_
_entity_poly.entity_id
_entity_poly.type
_entity_poly.pdbx_seq_one_letter_code
_entity_poly.pdbx_strand_id
1 'polypeptide(L)'
;MSTHTYPPVQRAIEKLRALSADEEARYWAEAREKALHDEAALLLEAREEGRQEGRQEGEQVGLEKGRQEAARETAGHLIELGLLNDVQIAQATGL
;
A
#
# COMPACT_ATOMS: atom_id res chain seq x y z
N MET A 1 -3.73 34.53 -42.66
CA MET A 1 -3.08 33.23 -42.88
C MET A 1 -1.95 33.43 -43.87
N SER A 2 -0.71 33.41 -43.41
CA SER A 2 0.47 33.76 -44.21
C SER A 2 0.78 32.64 -45.22
N THR A 3 0.41 32.84 -46.48
CA THR A 3 0.80 31.97 -47.58
C THR A 3 2.27 32.22 -47.91
N HIS A 4 3.18 31.50 -47.24
CA HIS A 4 4.58 31.48 -47.63
C HIS A 4 4.72 30.69 -48.93
N THR A 5 4.68 31.39 -50.06
CA THR A 5 4.71 30.82 -51.42
C THR A 5 6.10 30.36 -51.86
N TYR A 6 7.14 30.52 -51.02
CA TYR A 6 8.51 30.13 -51.37
C TYR A 6 8.74 28.62 -51.14
N PRO A 7 8.96 27.83 -52.20
CA PRO A 7 8.97 26.36 -52.10
C PRO A 7 10.01 25.77 -51.12
N PRO A 8 11.23 26.32 -50.99
CA PRO A 8 12.20 25.84 -49.99
C PRO A 8 11.73 25.98 -48.54
N VAL A 9 10.99 27.05 -48.22
CA VAL A 9 10.46 27.28 -46.87
C VAL A 9 9.34 26.28 -46.56
N GLN A 10 8.46 25.99 -47.52
CA GLN A 10 7.43 24.95 -47.35
C GLN A 10 8.05 23.57 -47.10
N ARG A 11 9.08 23.19 -47.87
CA ARG A 11 9.79 21.92 -47.64
C ARG A 11 10.46 21.85 -46.27
N ALA A 12 11.02 22.97 -45.79
CA ALA A 12 11.60 23.03 -44.45
C ALA A 12 10.52 22.86 -43.35
N ILE A 13 9.35 23.49 -43.51
CA ILE A 13 8.22 23.35 -42.58
C ILE A 13 7.67 21.92 -42.57
N GLU A 14 7.51 21.29 -43.74
CA GLU A 14 7.06 19.89 -43.84
C GLU A 14 8.03 18.94 -43.16
N LYS A 15 9.34 19.14 -43.37
CA LYS A 15 10.38 18.32 -42.72
C LYS A 15 10.40 18.50 -41.21
N LEU A 16 10.23 19.73 -40.72
CA LEU A 16 10.10 19.99 -39.28
C LEU A 16 8.86 19.35 -38.70
N ARG A 17 7.70 19.43 -39.37
CA ARG A 17 6.47 18.77 -38.91
C ARG A 17 6.62 17.25 -38.83
N ALA A 18 7.25 16.63 -39.82
CA ALA A 18 7.51 15.19 -39.81
C ALA A 18 8.42 14.80 -38.64
N LEU A 19 9.54 15.52 -38.45
CA LEU A 19 10.44 15.29 -37.32
C LEU A 19 9.72 15.50 -35.98
N SER A 20 9.01 16.62 -35.80
CA SER A 20 8.28 16.92 -34.56
C SER A 20 7.17 15.92 -34.27
N ALA A 21 6.49 15.38 -35.27
CA ALA A 21 5.51 14.31 -35.06
C ALA A 21 6.16 13.04 -34.47
N ASP A 22 7.36 12.69 -34.93
CA ASP A 22 8.13 11.57 -34.38
C ASP A 22 8.69 11.87 -32.97
N GLU A 23 9.08 13.11 -32.67
CA GLU A 23 9.51 13.51 -31.32
C GLU A 23 8.35 13.52 -30.33
N GLU A 24 7.20 14.10 -30.72
CA GLU A 24 5.98 14.13 -29.90
C GLU A 24 5.47 12.72 -29.61
N ALA A 25 5.45 11.83 -30.61
CA ALA A 25 5.04 10.44 -30.42
C ALA A 25 5.95 9.71 -29.42
N ARG A 26 7.27 9.92 -29.49
CA ARG A 26 8.22 9.36 -28.52
C ARG A 26 7.99 9.92 -27.12
N TYR A 27 7.83 11.24 -27.00
CA TYR A 27 7.54 11.89 -25.71
C TYR A 27 6.28 11.33 -25.06
N TRP A 28 5.18 11.19 -25.80
CA TRP A 28 3.94 10.65 -25.27
C TRP A 28 4.03 9.16 -24.92
N ALA A 29 4.82 8.38 -25.67
CA ALA A 29 5.08 6.99 -25.34
C ALA A 29 5.85 6.86 -24.02
N GLU A 30 6.93 7.64 -23.84
CA GLU A 30 7.71 7.68 -22.61
C GLU A 30 6.87 8.18 -21.41
N ALA A 31 6.07 9.23 -21.61
CA ALA A 31 5.19 9.75 -20.58
C ALA A 31 4.13 8.72 -20.14
N ARG A 32 3.59 7.97 -21.11
CA ARG A 32 2.64 6.87 -20.82
C ARG A 32 3.31 5.72 -20.10
N GLU A 33 4.49 5.30 -20.54
CA GLU A 33 5.26 4.23 -19.89
C GLU A 33 5.57 4.62 -18.44
N LYS A 34 6.03 5.85 -18.21
CA LYS A 34 6.25 6.37 -16.87
C LYS A 34 4.98 6.35 -16.02
N ALA A 35 3.85 6.83 -16.55
CA ALA A 35 2.59 6.83 -15.82
C ALA A 35 2.14 5.41 -15.42
N LEU A 36 2.31 4.43 -16.32
CA LEU A 36 2.01 3.03 -16.03
C LEU A 36 2.93 2.44 -14.96
N HIS A 37 4.22 2.79 -14.98
CA HIS A 37 5.17 2.38 -13.94
C HIS A 37 4.85 2.99 -12.58
N ASP A 38 4.54 4.29 -12.55
CA ASP A 38 4.17 5.00 -11.33
C ASP A 38 2.88 4.40 -10.73
N GLU A 39 1.87 4.11 -11.56
CA GLU A 39 0.64 3.44 -11.11
C GLU A 39 0.92 2.03 -10.56
N ALA A 40 1.74 1.24 -11.24
CA ALA A 40 2.11 -0.10 -10.78
C ALA A 40 2.89 -0.07 -9.46
N ALA A 41 3.77 0.92 -9.28
CA ALA A 41 4.52 1.12 -8.04
C ALA A 41 3.59 1.48 -6.87
N LEU A 42 2.65 2.41 -7.08
CA LEU A 42 1.66 2.81 -6.08
C LEU A 42 0.78 1.62 -5.64
N LEU A 43 0.35 0.79 -6.59
CA LEU A 43 -0.44 -0.40 -6.28
C LEU A 43 0.36 -1.45 -5.51
N LEU A 44 1.65 -1.61 -5.82
CA LEU A 44 2.54 -2.52 -5.10
C LEU A 44 2.74 -2.04 -3.65
N GLU A 45 3.04 -0.77 -3.46
CA GLU A 45 3.25 -0.14 -2.16
C GLU A 45 1.99 -0.27 -1.30
N ALA A 46 0.82 0.12 -1.81
CA ALA A 46 -0.45 0.01 -1.08
C ALA A 46 -0.75 -1.44 -0.66
N ARG A 47 -0.41 -2.42 -1.51
CA ARG A 47 -0.60 -3.84 -1.18
C ARG A 47 0.39 -4.31 -0.11
N GLU A 48 1.63 -3.81 -0.14
CA GLU A 48 2.64 -4.13 0.85
C GLU A 48 2.31 -3.53 2.22
N GLU A 49 1.92 -2.26 2.25
CA GLU A 49 1.46 -1.57 3.45
C GLU A 49 0.26 -2.30 4.06
N GLY A 50 -0.79 -2.57 3.27
CA GLY A 50 -1.97 -3.27 3.79
C GLY A 50 -1.67 -4.68 4.34
N ARG A 51 -0.69 -5.40 3.76
CA ARG A 51 -0.23 -6.67 4.33
C ARG A 51 0.57 -6.48 5.63
N GLN A 52 1.38 -5.43 5.72
CA GLN A 52 2.16 -5.14 6.93
C GLN A 52 1.25 -4.73 8.07
N GLU A 53 0.33 -3.79 7.83
CA GLU A 53 -0.67 -3.35 8.80
C GLU A 53 -1.53 -4.52 9.26
N GLY A 54 -2.10 -5.31 8.33
CA GLY A 54 -2.91 -6.46 8.70
C GLY A 54 -2.17 -7.52 9.53
N ARG A 55 -0.86 -7.70 9.31
CA ARG A 55 -0.04 -8.57 10.18
C ARG A 55 0.16 -7.96 11.56
N GLN A 56 0.51 -6.68 11.63
CA GLN A 56 0.74 -6.00 12.91
C GLN A 56 -0.52 -5.97 13.76
N GLU A 57 -1.66 -5.62 13.17
CA GLU A 57 -2.96 -5.67 13.86
C GLU A 57 -3.32 -7.09 14.29
N GLY A 58 -3.14 -8.07 13.41
CA GLY A 58 -3.39 -9.47 13.72
C GLY A 58 -2.54 -10.00 14.88
N GLU A 59 -1.25 -9.65 14.92
CA GLU A 59 -0.34 -9.99 16.01
C GLU A 59 -0.76 -9.33 17.33
N GLN A 60 -1.13 -8.04 17.31
CA GLN A 60 -1.60 -7.33 18.51
C GLN A 60 -2.89 -7.94 19.07
N VAL A 61 -3.90 -8.14 18.22
CA VAL A 61 -5.17 -8.76 18.62
C VAL A 61 -4.95 -10.19 19.10
N GLY A 62 -4.09 -10.95 18.43
CA GLY A 62 -3.73 -12.31 18.84
C GLY A 62 -3.07 -12.34 20.22
N LEU A 63 -2.13 -11.42 20.49
CA LEU A 63 -1.46 -11.32 21.78
C LEU A 63 -2.43 -10.94 22.91
N GLU A 64 -3.33 -9.99 22.67
CA GLU A 64 -4.33 -9.58 23.66
C GLU A 64 -5.31 -10.72 23.98
N LYS A 65 -5.84 -11.38 22.95
CA LYS A 65 -6.72 -12.55 23.11
C LYS A 65 -6.01 -13.67 23.85
N GLY A 66 -4.78 -14.01 23.45
CA GLY A 66 -4.00 -15.06 24.11
C GLY A 66 -3.72 -14.75 25.58
N ARG A 67 -3.44 -13.49 25.93
CA ARG A 67 -3.29 -13.07 27.34
C ARG A 67 -4.59 -13.23 28.12
N GLN A 68 -5.72 -12.83 27.53
CA GLN A 68 -7.03 -12.95 28.18
C GLN A 68 -7.45 -14.42 28.35
N GLU A 69 -7.21 -15.26 27.35
CA GLU A 69 -7.48 -16.70 27.42
C GLU A 69 -6.61 -17.36 28.50
N ALA A 70 -5.31 -17.08 28.51
CA ALA A 70 -4.41 -17.60 29.55
C ALA A 70 -4.80 -17.15 30.97
N ALA A 71 -5.24 -15.89 31.13
CA ALA A 71 -5.75 -15.39 32.40
C ALA A 71 -7.01 -16.15 32.85
N ARG A 72 -7.95 -16.42 31.93
CA ARG A 72 -9.16 -17.20 32.21
C ARG A 72 -8.87 -18.65 32.56
N GLU A 73 -7.97 -19.30 31.82
CA GLU A 73 -7.53 -20.66 32.12
C GLU A 73 -6.88 -20.75 33.50
N THR A 74 -5.99 -19.80 33.81
CA THR A 74 -5.36 -19.71 35.13
C THR A 74 -6.39 -19.53 36.23
N ALA A 75 -7.38 -18.64 36.04
CA ALA A 75 -8.45 -18.45 37.00
C ALA A 75 -9.25 -19.73 37.22
N GLY A 76 -9.60 -20.45 36.14
CA GLY A 76 -10.27 -21.74 36.21
C GLY A 76 -9.52 -22.75 37.06
N HIS A 77 -8.21 -22.92 36.83
CA HIS A 77 -7.37 -23.81 37.63
C HIS A 77 -7.31 -23.40 39.11
N LEU A 78 -7.23 -22.10 39.41
CA LEU A 78 -7.20 -21.61 40.79
C LEU A 78 -8.52 -21.84 41.53
N ILE A 79 -9.65 -21.72 40.83
CA ILE A 79 -10.98 -22.05 41.35
C ILE A 79 -11.06 -23.55 41.65
N GLU A 80 -10.61 -24.41 40.73
CA GLU A 80 -10.61 -25.87 40.90
C GLU A 80 -9.75 -26.32 42.09
N LEU A 81 -8.61 -25.66 42.31
CA LEU A 81 -7.74 -25.94 43.45
C LEU A 81 -8.39 -25.52 44.79
N GLY A 82 -9.34 -24.59 44.78
CA GLY A 82 -10.05 -24.12 45.97
C GLY A 82 -9.14 -23.42 47.00
N LEU A 83 -7.95 -22.98 46.60
CA LEU A 83 -6.92 -22.42 47.49
C LEU A 83 -7.07 -20.91 47.70
N LEU A 84 -7.79 -20.23 46.82
CA LEU A 84 -7.93 -18.77 46.78
C LEU A 84 -9.41 -18.39 46.71
N ASN A 85 -9.73 -17.21 47.26
CA ASN A 85 -11.05 -16.60 47.06
C ASN A 85 -11.09 -15.77 45.76
N ASP A 86 -12.30 -15.44 45.31
CA ASP A 86 -12.55 -14.73 44.05
C ASP A 86 -11.74 -13.43 43.91
N VAL A 87 -11.56 -12.69 45.01
CA VAL A 87 -10.78 -11.44 45.03
C VAL A 87 -9.29 -11.72 44.78
N GLN A 88 -8.74 -12.75 45.41
CA GLN A 88 -7.34 -13.15 45.22
C GLN A 88 -7.11 -13.70 43.80
N ILE A 89 -8.09 -14.41 43.23
CA ILE A 89 -8.00 -14.95 41.87
C ILE A 89 -7.99 -13.80 40.85
N ALA A 90 -8.94 -12.86 40.96
CA ALA A 90 -8.97 -11.66 40.12
C ALA A 90 -7.65 -10.88 40.17
N GLN A 91 -7.08 -10.68 41.36
CA GLN A 91 -5.79 -10.03 41.55
C GLN A 91 -4.62 -10.81 40.91
N ALA A 92 -4.61 -12.14 41.01
CA ALA A 92 -3.55 -12.98 40.47
C ALA A 92 -3.58 -13.08 38.93
N THR A 93 -4.78 -13.07 38.33
CA THR A 93 -4.95 -13.24 36.88
C THR A 93 -5.15 -11.93 36.13
N GLY A 94 -5.37 -10.82 36.83
CA GLY A 94 -5.66 -9.51 36.23
C GLY A 94 -7.03 -9.48 35.54
N LEU A 95 -7.99 -10.26 36.05
CA LEU A 95 -9.38 -10.31 35.57
C LEU A 95 -10.31 -9.44 36.42
#